data_AF-A0A7S1C8W8-F1
#
_entry.id   AF-A0A7S1C8W8-F1
#
_cell.length_a   1.000
_cell.length_b   1.000
_cell.length_c   1.000
_cell.angle_alpha   90.00
_cell.angle_beta   90.00
_cell.angle_gamma   90.00
#
_symmetry.space_group_name_H-M   'P 1'
#
loop_
_entity.id
_entity.type
_entity.pdbx_description
1 polymer ?
#
loop_
_entity_poly.entity_id
_entity_poly.type
_entity_poly.pdbx_seq_one_letter_code
_entity_poly.pdbx_strand_id
1 'polypeptide(L)'
;CGRAQPAEGHSTLSRARTEQPLRRTRFTRPPSSRRSRRAGVAGAPQRRRRRPARASVGRRRRWLPSPHRLPGTMVLIEFRVPLPLECDEFQVAQLYMVIEASKQNTGDGEGVEWIKNEPYDNTDGHMGVSAVTNTEVPRNKGQYTLKNYHIASKIPGIVAAMLPTDAMILVEEAWNAYPHCKTVLTNGYLDNKKFKIIIETMHAPDKGIQDNALSLSADRLKKRKVEYLDIIDDIDEEAEDYKREEDPRYFKSTKTGRGELKKGWKDTATPVMTCYKLVDAEFAYWGLQGKVEKTITDSQRTLFRKTLRQAFTLIDSWHGLTMTDIRRMEAESKAELNKTLAETGAKVETPIEGAEGGGGGAGAA
;
A
#
# COMPACT_ATOMS: atom_id res chain seq x y z
N CYS A 1 7.34 -63.74 25.43
CA CYS A 1 8.52 -64.40 26.04
C CYS A 1 9.79 -63.80 25.48
N GLY A 2 10.73 -63.41 26.37
CA GLY A 2 12.17 -63.49 26.09
C GLY A 2 12.87 -62.22 25.60
N ARG A 3 13.41 -61.45 26.56
CA ARG A 3 14.34 -60.31 26.43
C ARG A 3 15.66 -60.67 25.73
N ALA A 4 16.30 -59.68 25.10
CA ALA A 4 17.69 -59.31 25.40
C ALA A 4 18.09 -57.93 24.81
N GLN A 5 18.53 -57.05 25.69
CA GLN A 5 19.38 -55.84 25.51
C GLN A 5 20.60 -56.08 26.45
N PRO A 6 21.60 -55.19 26.55
CA PRO A 6 22.28 -54.33 25.57
C PRO A 6 23.83 -54.43 25.71
N ALA A 7 24.61 -53.67 24.93
CA ALA A 7 25.99 -53.33 25.32
C ALA A 7 26.41 -51.97 24.76
N GLU A 8 26.74 -51.06 25.68
CA GLU A 8 27.36 -49.75 25.49
C GLU A 8 28.87 -49.90 25.23
N GLY A 9 29.44 -48.92 24.52
CA GLY A 9 30.89 -48.77 24.36
C GLY A 9 31.28 -47.29 24.34
N HIS A 10 31.75 -46.80 25.48
CA HIS A 10 32.40 -45.50 25.67
C HIS A 10 33.73 -45.42 24.90
N SER A 11 34.04 -44.24 24.33
CA SER A 11 35.42 -43.82 24.05
C SER A 11 35.56 -42.30 24.19
N THR A 12 36.66 -41.92 24.81
CA THR A 12 37.01 -40.67 25.47
C THR A 12 37.85 -39.72 24.59
N LEU A 13 37.66 -38.42 24.80
CA LEU A 13 38.65 -37.32 24.84
C LEU A 13 39.78 -37.26 23.79
N SER A 14 39.82 -36.16 23.02
CA SER A 14 41.05 -35.36 22.93
C SER A 14 40.75 -33.89 22.60
N ARG A 15 41.15 -33.02 23.53
CA ARG A 15 41.27 -31.56 23.39
C ARG A 15 42.57 -31.25 22.65
N ALA A 16 42.52 -30.47 21.58
CA ALA A 16 43.70 -29.77 21.06
C ALA A 16 43.53 -28.26 21.27
N ARG A 17 44.29 -27.72 22.24
CA ARG A 17 44.62 -26.29 22.36
C ARG A 17 45.54 -25.92 21.20
N THR A 18 45.31 -24.77 20.58
CA THR A 18 46.36 -24.06 19.85
C THR A 18 46.48 -22.66 20.45
N GLU A 19 47.64 -22.39 21.04
CA GLU A 19 48.02 -21.10 21.61
C GLU A 19 48.51 -20.12 20.52
N GLN A 20 48.49 -18.84 20.89
CA GLN A 20 48.69 -17.63 20.09
C GLN A 20 50.13 -17.47 19.52
N PRO A 21 50.43 -16.36 18.80
CA PRO A 21 50.89 -15.19 19.55
C PRO A 21 50.37 -13.82 19.05
N LEU A 22 50.21 -12.96 20.05
CA LEU A 22 50.01 -11.51 20.00
C LEU A 22 51.04 -10.78 19.12
N ARG A 23 50.57 -9.85 18.28
CA ARG A 23 51.38 -8.71 17.82
C ARG A 23 50.82 -7.41 18.41
N ARG A 24 51.58 -6.86 19.35
CA ARG A 24 51.49 -5.47 19.82
C ARG A 24 52.08 -4.55 18.75
N THR A 25 51.33 -3.56 18.31
CA THR A 25 51.87 -2.34 17.69
C THR A 25 51.53 -1.15 18.58
N ARG A 26 52.54 -0.70 19.33
CA ARG A 26 52.60 0.67 19.86
C ARG A 26 53.04 1.56 18.71
N PHE A 27 52.29 2.59 18.39
CA PHE A 27 52.87 3.78 17.77
C PHE A 27 52.38 5.05 18.46
N THR A 28 53.35 5.95 18.56
CA THR A 28 53.53 7.07 19.46
C THR A 28 52.88 8.35 18.94
N ARG A 29 52.31 9.14 19.85
CA ARG A 29 51.99 10.57 19.62
C ARG A 29 53.27 11.39 19.45
N PRO A 30 53.29 12.42 18.58
CA PRO A 30 54.21 13.55 18.70
C PRO A 30 53.51 14.82 19.25
N PRO A 31 54.28 15.82 19.71
CA PRO A 31 53.83 16.81 20.69
C PRO A 31 53.38 18.15 20.09
N SER A 32 52.72 18.91 20.96
CA SER A 32 52.40 20.33 20.86
C SER A 32 53.62 21.24 20.64
N SER A 33 53.49 22.26 19.81
CA SER A 33 54.35 23.45 19.83
C SER A 33 53.51 24.74 19.91
N ARG A 34 54.07 25.70 20.66
CA ARG A 34 53.49 26.97 21.11
C ARG A 34 53.58 28.08 20.06
N ARG A 35 52.60 29.00 20.14
CA ARG A 35 52.65 30.47 20.00
C ARG A 35 53.53 31.11 18.90
N SER A 36 52.88 31.99 18.12
CA SER A 36 53.42 33.34 17.85
C SER A 36 52.29 34.38 17.73
N ARG A 37 52.39 35.44 18.54
CA ARG A 37 51.65 36.71 18.43
C ARG A 37 52.38 37.66 17.46
N ARG A 38 51.63 38.46 16.70
CA ARG A 38 51.90 39.87 16.25
C ARG A 38 50.63 40.30 15.47
N ALA A 39 49.81 41.29 15.84
CA ALA A 39 49.97 42.70 16.26
C ALA A 39 50.10 43.70 15.08
N GLY A 40 49.10 44.59 14.97
CA GLY A 40 49.07 45.88 14.24
C GLY A 40 49.01 45.78 12.71
N VAL A 41 48.34 46.65 11.94
CA VAL A 41 48.17 48.11 12.07
C VAL A 41 46.95 48.59 11.27
N ALA A 42 46.33 49.67 11.77
CA ALA A 42 45.18 50.40 11.25
C ALA A 42 45.53 51.46 10.19
N GLY A 43 44.53 51.94 9.43
CA GLY A 43 44.64 53.20 8.67
C GLY A 43 43.54 53.43 7.62
N ALA A 44 42.71 54.45 7.83
CA ALA A 44 41.49 54.86 7.12
C ALA A 44 41.80 55.66 5.80
N PRO A 45 40.87 56.34 5.05
CA PRO A 45 39.65 57.04 5.52
C PRO A 45 38.37 57.00 4.62
N GLN A 46 37.28 57.38 5.28
CA GLN A 46 35.96 57.73 4.73
C GLN A 46 36.01 58.88 3.70
N ARG A 47 35.15 58.80 2.67
CA ARG A 47 34.63 59.97 1.95
C ARG A 47 33.11 60.02 2.06
N ARG A 48 32.63 61.09 2.72
CA ARG A 48 31.24 61.56 2.69
C ARG A 48 30.89 62.02 1.29
N ARG A 49 29.76 61.55 0.73
CA ARG A 49 29.01 62.29 -0.30
C ARG A 49 27.52 62.27 0.02
N ARG A 50 26.93 63.44 -0.22
CA ARG A 50 25.62 63.92 0.21
C ARG A 50 24.47 63.22 -0.52
N ARG A 51 23.34 63.07 0.18
CA ARG A 51 22.01 62.78 -0.37
C ARG A 51 21.62 63.80 -1.45
N PRO A 52 20.75 63.40 -2.40
CA PRO A 52 19.59 64.19 -2.76
C PRO A 52 18.29 63.50 -2.35
N ALA A 53 17.29 64.32 -2.05
CA ALA A 53 15.95 63.94 -1.63
C ALA A 53 14.97 63.80 -2.82
N ARG A 54 13.80 63.21 -2.54
CA ARG A 54 12.58 63.02 -3.36
C ARG A 54 12.62 61.80 -4.29
N ALA A 55 11.58 60.99 -4.46
CA ALA A 55 10.15 61.17 -4.18
C ALA A 55 9.51 59.82 -3.79
N SER A 56 8.62 59.87 -2.81
CA SER A 56 7.74 58.77 -2.42
C SER A 56 6.63 58.59 -3.47
N VAL A 57 6.83 57.66 -4.40
CA VAL A 57 5.76 57.13 -5.23
C VAL A 57 5.25 55.86 -4.56
N GLY A 58 4.09 55.99 -3.90
CA GLY A 58 3.34 54.89 -3.33
C GLY A 58 2.91 53.93 -4.42
N ARG A 59 3.73 52.92 -4.71
CA ARG A 59 3.27 51.70 -5.38
C ARG A 59 2.50 50.90 -4.34
N ARG A 60 1.17 51.05 -4.33
CA ARG A 60 0.28 50.00 -3.81
C ARG A 60 0.61 48.74 -4.59
N ARG A 61 1.48 47.89 -4.04
CA ARG A 61 1.57 46.49 -4.45
C ARG A 61 0.20 45.91 -4.14
N ARG A 62 -0.66 45.86 -5.15
CA ARG A 62 -1.83 44.99 -5.15
C ARG A 62 -1.23 43.59 -4.98
N TRP A 63 -1.27 43.09 -3.74
CA TRP A 63 -1.03 41.69 -3.45
C TRP A 63 -2.05 40.93 -4.27
N LEU A 64 -1.64 40.47 -5.45
CA LEU A 64 -2.28 39.33 -6.06
C LEU A 64 -1.99 38.19 -5.07
N PRO A 65 -3.01 37.56 -4.47
CA PRO A 65 -2.74 36.35 -3.72
C PRO A 65 -2.04 35.41 -4.71
N SER A 66 -0.85 34.92 -4.34
CA SER A 66 -0.35 33.68 -4.92
C SER A 66 -1.51 32.67 -4.88
N PRO A 67 -1.65 31.78 -5.87
CA PRO A 67 -2.53 30.64 -5.71
C PRO A 67 -1.87 29.74 -4.65
N HIS A 68 -1.98 30.16 -3.39
CA HIS A 68 -1.86 29.29 -2.25
C HIS A 68 -2.98 28.29 -2.48
N ARG A 69 -2.60 27.15 -3.07
CA ARG A 69 -3.27 25.89 -2.88
C ARG A 69 -3.59 25.88 -1.39
N LEU A 70 -4.88 26.02 -1.05
CA LEU A 70 -5.34 25.84 0.33
C LEU A 70 -4.68 24.55 0.81
N PRO A 71 -4.07 24.51 2.01
CA PRO A 71 -3.47 23.27 2.49
C PRO A 71 -4.61 22.26 2.67
N GLY A 72 -4.91 21.53 1.61
CA GLY A 72 -5.66 20.29 1.70
C GLY A 72 -4.85 19.42 2.65
N THR A 73 -5.45 19.08 3.78
CA THR A 73 -4.86 18.11 4.69
C THR A 73 -4.69 16.81 3.91
N MET A 74 -3.46 16.28 3.93
CA MET A 74 -3.07 15.07 3.21
C MET A 74 -2.90 13.94 4.22
N VAL A 75 -3.51 12.79 3.95
CA VAL A 75 -3.12 11.54 4.61
C VAL A 75 -1.80 11.12 4.00
N LEU A 76 -0.75 11.00 4.81
CA LEU A 76 0.52 10.41 4.38
C LEU A 76 0.97 9.41 5.45
N ILE A 77 0.59 8.15 5.26
CA ILE A 77 0.87 7.07 6.21
C ILE A 77 1.48 5.88 5.49
N GLU A 78 2.55 5.34 6.04
CA GLU A 78 3.20 4.11 5.57
C GLU A 78 2.88 2.98 6.54
N PHE A 79 2.23 1.95 6.02
CA PHE A 79 2.00 0.69 6.70
C PHE A 79 3.14 -0.27 6.37
N ARG A 80 3.79 -0.80 7.40
CA ARG A 80 4.81 -1.84 7.28
C ARG A 80 4.22 -3.15 7.72
N VAL A 81 4.13 -4.10 6.80
CA VAL A 81 3.48 -5.39 7.05
C VAL A 81 4.45 -6.53 6.71
N PRO A 82 5.15 -7.07 7.73
CA PRO A 82 5.99 -8.25 7.56
C PRO A 82 5.16 -9.50 7.27
N LEU A 83 5.69 -10.39 6.43
CA LEU A 83 5.09 -11.67 6.06
C LEU A 83 6.12 -12.80 6.11
N PRO A 84 5.75 -14.03 6.54
CA PRO A 84 6.64 -15.20 6.58
C PRO A 84 6.80 -15.84 5.18
N LEU A 85 7.13 -15.00 4.20
CA LEU A 85 7.24 -15.32 2.77
C LEU A 85 8.56 -14.80 2.21
N GLU A 86 9.03 -15.38 1.11
CA GLU A 86 10.03 -14.75 0.24
C GLU A 86 9.38 -13.64 -0.60
N CYS A 87 10.18 -12.68 -1.07
CA CYS A 87 9.67 -11.67 -2.02
C CYS A 87 9.16 -12.31 -3.32
N ASP A 88 9.85 -13.31 -3.87
CA ASP A 88 9.42 -13.93 -5.13
C ASP A 88 8.10 -14.70 -4.98
N GLU A 89 7.90 -15.34 -3.83
CA GLU A 89 6.63 -15.99 -3.47
C GLU A 89 5.50 -14.96 -3.35
N PHE A 90 5.77 -13.82 -2.72
CA PHE A 90 4.77 -12.77 -2.54
C PHE A 90 4.31 -12.17 -3.88
N GLN A 91 5.17 -12.16 -4.91
CA GLN A 91 4.78 -11.72 -6.24
C GLN A 91 3.62 -12.55 -6.80
N VAL A 92 3.64 -13.86 -6.57
CA VAL A 92 2.57 -14.79 -6.97
C VAL A 92 1.37 -14.65 -6.04
N ALA A 93 1.61 -14.65 -4.72
CA ALA A 93 0.58 -14.55 -3.70
C ALA A 93 -0.30 -13.31 -3.88
N GLN A 94 0.30 -12.14 -4.12
CA GLN A 94 -0.48 -10.89 -4.26
C GLN A 94 -1.45 -10.92 -5.44
N LEU A 95 -1.07 -11.55 -6.55
CA LEU A 95 -1.91 -11.61 -7.74
C LEU A 95 -3.02 -12.66 -7.57
N TYR A 96 -2.69 -13.80 -6.97
CA TYR A 96 -3.69 -14.79 -6.58
C TYR A 96 -4.74 -14.18 -5.63
N MET A 97 -4.30 -13.43 -4.62
CA MET A 97 -5.22 -12.75 -3.70
C MET A 97 -6.12 -11.74 -4.40
N VAL A 98 -5.59 -10.98 -5.37
CA VAL A 98 -6.40 -10.02 -6.14
C VAL A 98 -7.50 -10.75 -6.93
N ILE A 99 -7.20 -11.92 -7.50
CA ILE A 99 -8.19 -12.75 -8.19
C ILE A 99 -9.27 -13.22 -7.21
N GLU A 100 -8.88 -13.84 -6.09
CA GLU A 100 -9.81 -14.36 -5.08
C GLU A 100 -10.67 -13.25 -4.47
N ALA A 101 -10.05 -12.12 -4.10
CA ALA A 101 -10.76 -10.97 -3.57
C ALA A 101 -11.74 -10.39 -4.60
N SER A 102 -11.39 -10.38 -5.90
CA SER A 102 -12.30 -9.91 -6.94
C SER A 102 -13.53 -10.82 -7.07
N LYS A 103 -13.35 -12.14 -6.98
CA LYS A 103 -14.44 -13.12 -7.00
C LYS A 103 -15.35 -12.99 -5.78
N GLN A 104 -14.78 -12.90 -4.58
CA GLN A 104 -15.54 -12.79 -3.34
C GLN A 104 -16.35 -11.48 -3.24
N ASN A 105 -15.90 -10.41 -3.92
CA ASN A 105 -16.52 -9.10 -3.84
C ASN A 105 -17.44 -8.78 -5.01
N THR A 106 -17.61 -9.68 -5.99
CA THR A 106 -18.43 -9.44 -7.18
C THR A 106 -19.71 -10.27 -7.14
N GLY A 107 -20.85 -9.59 -7.17
CA GLY A 107 -22.19 -10.16 -7.03
C GLY A 107 -23.21 -9.05 -6.82
N ASP A 108 -24.49 -9.32 -7.11
CA ASP A 108 -25.61 -8.41 -6.84
C ASP A 108 -25.46 -6.98 -7.44
N GLY A 109 -24.78 -6.86 -8.58
CA GLY A 109 -24.57 -5.58 -9.28
C GLY A 109 -23.39 -4.76 -8.72
N GLU A 110 -22.71 -5.25 -7.69
CA GLU A 110 -21.48 -4.69 -7.15
C GLU A 110 -20.27 -5.57 -7.48
N GLY A 111 -19.07 -4.99 -7.44
CA GLY A 111 -17.84 -5.75 -7.64
C GLY A 111 -16.79 -5.08 -8.50
N VAL A 112 -15.91 -5.91 -9.06
CA VAL A 112 -14.72 -5.48 -9.79
C VAL A 112 -14.91 -5.71 -11.28
N GLU A 113 -15.02 -4.64 -12.06
CA GLU A 113 -15.01 -4.69 -13.51
C GLU A 113 -13.57 -4.49 -14.02
N TRP A 114 -13.05 -5.47 -14.75
CA TRP A 114 -11.70 -5.41 -15.30
C TRP A 114 -11.72 -4.81 -16.71
N ILE A 115 -11.17 -3.60 -16.86
CA ILE A 115 -11.13 -2.89 -18.14
C ILE A 115 -9.86 -3.28 -18.90
N LYS A 116 -8.68 -3.03 -18.33
CA LYS A 116 -7.38 -3.34 -18.94
C LYS A 116 -6.52 -4.20 -18.02
N ASN A 117 -5.76 -5.11 -18.64
CA ASN A 117 -4.70 -5.88 -18.00
C ASN A 117 -3.66 -6.19 -19.09
N GLU A 118 -2.63 -5.35 -19.20
CA GLU A 118 -1.66 -5.40 -20.28
C GLU A 118 -0.26 -5.04 -19.80
N PRO A 119 0.81 -5.56 -20.41
CA PRO A 119 2.17 -5.09 -20.13
C PRO A 119 2.33 -3.63 -20.56
N TYR A 120 3.18 -2.87 -19.86
CA TYR A 120 3.61 -1.53 -20.24
C TYR A 120 5.13 -1.39 -20.11
N ASP A 121 5.70 -0.49 -20.90
CA ASP A 121 7.09 -0.03 -20.77
C ASP A 121 7.11 1.49 -20.92
N ASN A 122 7.53 2.19 -19.87
CA ASN A 122 7.70 3.63 -19.83
C ASN A 122 9.11 4.00 -19.35
N THR A 123 10.10 3.14 -19.61
CA THR A 123 11.47 3.36 -19.15
C THR A 123 12.12 4.63 -19.71
N ASP A 124 11.71 5.07 -20.90
CA ASP A 124 12.11 6.33 -21.55
C ASP A 124 11.23 7.55 -21.16
N GLY A 125 10.13 7.33 -20.43
CA GLY A 125 9.20 8.36 -20.01
C GLY A 125 8.20 8.85 -21.07
N HIS A 126 8.01 8.14 -22.19
CA HIS A 126 7.13 8.58 -23.28
C HIS A 126 5.63 8.62 -22.93
N MET A 127 5.17 7.86 -21.93
CA MET A 127 3.74 7.76 -21.58
C MET A 127 3.19 8.99 -20.84
N GLY A 128 4.06 9.85 -20.31
CA GLY A 128 3.67 11.12 -19.69
C GLY A 128 2.69 10.97 -18.51
N VAL A 129 1.54 11.63 -18.60
CA VAL A 129 0.50 11.69 -17.56
C VAL A 129 -0.72 10.89 -18.02
N SER A 130 -1.24 10.00 -17.16
CA SER A 130 -2.45 9.25 -17.47
C SER A 130 -3.64 10.18 -17.67
N ALA A 131 -4.37 9.96 -18.78
CA ALA A 131 -5.62 10.67 -19.07
C ALA A 131 -6.77 10.31 -18.10
N VAL A 132 -6.68 9.17 -17.40
CA VAL A 132 -7.72 8.68 -16.50
C VAL A 132 -7.57 9.34 -15.12
N THR A 133 -6.44 9.12 -14.46
CA THR A 133 -6.24 9.63 -13.09
C THR A 133 -5.51 10.97 -13.01
N ASN A 134 -5.04 11.53 -14.14
CA ASN A 134 -4.18 12.73 -14.17
C ASN A 134 -2.96 12.56 -13.24
N THR A 135 -2.29 11.42 -13.36
CA THR A 135 -1.11 11.05 -12.57
C THR A 135 0.04 10.71 -13.50
N GLU A 136 1.26 11.15 -13.15
CA GLU A 136 2.47 10.77 -13.88
C GLU A 136 2.65 9.24 -13.85
N VAL A 137 2.78 8.66 -15.04
CA VAL A 137 3.03 7.24 -15.24
C VAL A 137 4.47 6.95 -14.78
N PRO A 138 4.70 5.96 -13.90
CA PRO A 138 6.03 5.64 -13.42
C PRO A 138 7.00 5.33 -14.56
N ARG A 139 8.25 5.80 -14.46
CA ARG A 139 9.31 5.56 -15.46
C ARG A 139 9.97 4.19 -15.27
N ASN A 140 9.20 3.15 -15.51
CA ASN A 140 9.59 1.75 -15.36
C ASN A 140 8.76 0.90 -16.33
N LYS A 141 8.82 -0.42 -16.17
CA LYS A 141 8.05 -1.38 -16.98
C LYS A 141 7.45 -2.46 -16.09
N GLY A 142 6.35 -3.03 -16.51
CA GLY A 142 5.64 -4.05 -15.73
C GLY A 142 4.25 -4.34 -16.29
N GLN A 143 3.30 -4.63 -15.41
CA GLN A 143 1.89 -4.83 -15.76
C GLN A 143 1.06 -3.60 -15.40
N TYR A 144 0.24 -3.13 -16.33
CA TYR A 144 -0.75 -2.09 -16.11
C TYR A 144 -2.14 -2.72 -16.02
N THR A 145 -2.92 -2.29 -15.01
CA THR A 145 -4.33 -2.65 -14.89
C THR A 145 -5.20 -1.42 -14.71
N LEU A 146 -6.38 -1.45 -15.33
CA LEU A 146 -7.45 -0.47 -15.14
C LEU A 146 -8.70 -1.23 -14.71
N LYS A 147 -9.28 -0.85 -13.57
CA LYS A 147 -10.48 -1.49 -13.01
C LYS A 147 -11.48 -0.45 -12.52
N ASN A 148 -12.75 -0.81 -12.59
CA ASN A 148 -13.82 -0.08 -11.91
C ASN A 148 -14.32 -0.92 -10.74
N TYR A 149 -14.37 -0.32 -9.55
CA TYR A 149 -15.01 -0.91 -8.40
C TYR A 149 -16.41 -0.31 -8.25
N HIS A 150 -17.43 -1.13 -8.46
CA HIS A 150 -18.84 -0.82 -8.21
C HIS A 150 -19.12 -1.11 -6.73
N ILE A 151 -19.14 -0.08 -5.90
CA ILE A 151 -19.04 -0.21 -4.43
C ILE A 151 -20.12 0.55 -3.67
N ALA A 152 -21.34 0.64 -4.23
CA ALA A 152 -22.41 1.47 -3.66
C ALA A 152 -22.68 1.19 -2.17
N SER A 153 -22.78 -0.08 -1.77
CA SER A 153 -22.99 -0.51 -0.38
C SER A 153 -21.73 -0.41 0.50
N LYS A 154 -20.53 -0.31 -0.12
CA LYS A 154 -19.22 -0.35 0.56
C LYS A 154 -18.58 1.03 0.70
N ILE A 155 -19.15 2.07 0.08
CA ILE A 155 -18.72 3.46 0.27
C ILE A 155 -19.16 3.94 1.66
N PRO A 156 -18.28 4.57 2.46
CA PRO A 156 -18.67 5.16 3.74
C PRO A 156 -19.83 6.14 3.58
N GLY A 157 -20.85 6.07 4.45
CA GLY A 157 -22.08 6.86 4.32
C GLY A 157 -21.87 8.37 4.17
N ILE A 158 -20.80 8.92 4.75
CA ILE A 158 -20.41 10.33 4.58
C ILE A 158 -20.01 10.65 3.12
N VAL A 159 -19.30 9.74 2.46
CA VAL A 159 -18.90 9.87 1.05
C VAL A 159 -20.08 9.57 0.14
N ALA A 160 -20.88 8.55 0.46
CA ALA A 160 -22.09 8.20 -0.27
C ALA A 160 -23.09 9.37 -0.31
N ALA A 161 -23.24 10.14 0.76
CA ALA A 161 -24.10 11.33 0.81
C ALA A 161 -23.66 12.49 -0.11
N MET A 162 -22.42 12.45 -0.61
CA MET A 162 -21.91 13.41 -1.62
C MET A 162 -22.02 12.86 -3.05
N LEU A 163 -22.21 11.54 -3.16
CA LEU A 163 -22.34 10.68 -4.32
C LEU A 163 -23.75 10.67 -4.93
N PRO A 164 -24.07 11.09 -6.18
CA PRO A 164 -25.25 10.48 -6.80
C PRO A 164 -24.99 8.97 -6.99
N THR A 165 -26.03 8.14 -6.94
CA THR A 165 -25.91 6.68 -6.88
C THR A 165 -25.16 6.09 -8.09
N ASP A 166 -25.33 6.71 -9.25
CA ASP A 166 -24.62 6.38 -10.51
C ASP A 166 -23.13 6.76 -10.49
N ALA A 167 -22.70 7.58 -9.53
CA ALA A 167 -21.31 7.99 -9.32
C ALA A 167 -20.58 7.15 -8.26
N MET A 168 -21.17 6.06 -7.75
CA MET A 168 -20.56 5.18 -6.74
C MET A 168 -19.53 4.18 -7.30
N ILE A 169 -18.75 4.65 -8.29
CA ILE A 169 -17.71 3.87 -8.96
C ILE A 169 -16.34 4.45 -8.61
N LEU A 170 -15.45 3.60 -8.11
CA LEU A 170 -14.05 3.96 -7.88
C LEU A 170 -13.20 3.40 -9.03
N VAL A 171 -12.50 4.28 -9.73
CA VAL A 171 -11.61 3.93 -10.84
C VAL A 171 -10.20 3.71 -10.30
N GLU A 172 -9.65 2.52 -10.54
CA GLU A 172 -8.30 2.11 -10.17
C GLU A 172 -7.40 2.01 -11.39
N GLU A 173 -6.32 2.79 -11.42
CA GLU A 173 -5.15 2.52 -12.25
C GLU A 173 -4.02 1.95 -11.39
N ALA A 174 -3.42 0.84 -11.83
CA ALA A 174 -2.24 0.30 -11.17
C ALA A 174 -1.13 -0.01 -12.17
N TRP A 175 0.09 0.37 -11.79
CA TRP A 175 1.35 0.08 -12.46
C TRP A 175 2.18 -0.82 -11.55
N ASN A 176 2.15 -2.12 -11.82
CA ASN A 176 2.87 -3.14 -11.07
C ASN A 176 4.21 -3.43 -11.76
N ALA A 177 5.28 -2.83 -11.25
CA ALA A 177 6.67 -3.08 -11.65
C ALA A 177 7.42 -3.74 -10.49
N TYR A 178 6.92 -4.91 -10.06
CA TYR A 178 7.43 -5.64 -8.89
C TYR A 178 8.97 -5.62 -8.82
N PRO A 179 9.58 -5.25 -7.67
CA PRO A 179 8.96 -5.13 -6.34
C PRO A 179 8.26 -3.80 -6.04
N HIS A 180 8.22 -2.84 -6.97
CA HIS A 180 7.48 -1.58 -6.79
C HIS A 180 6.11 -1.62 -7.46
N CYS A 181 5.08 -1.19 -6.75
CA CYS A 181 3.73 -1.02 -7.31
C CYS A 181 3.21 0.37 -7.00
N LYS A 182 2.57 1.00 -7.98
CA LYS A 182 1.82 2.24 -7.78
C LYS A 182 0.37 2.02 -8.18
N THR A 183 -0.55 2.26 -7.26
CA THR A 183 -1.99 2.22 -7.49
C THR A 183 -2.58 3.60 -7.23
N VAL A 184 -3.51 4.03 -8.08
CA VAL A 184 -4.18 5.32 -7.97
C VAL A 184 -5.68 5.06 -8.07
N LEU A 185 -6.40 5.45 -7.02
CA LEU A 185 -7.85 5.38 -6.93
C LEU A 185 -8.43 6.79 -7.07
N THR A 186 -9.39 6.93 -7.95
CA THR A 186 -10.13 8.17 -8.23
C THR A 186 -11.62 7.87 -8.40
N ASN A 187 -12.44 8.90 -8.50
CA ASN A 187 -13.88 8.75 -8.73
C ASN A 187 -14.26 9.65 -9.91
N GLY A 188 -15.08 9.14 -10.84
CA GLY A 188 -15.42 9.87 -12.07
C GLY A 188 -16.21 11.17 -11.85
N TYR A 189 -16.84 11.33 -10.68
CA TYR A 189 -17.65 12.50 -10.33
C TYR A 189 -16.87 13.54 -9.51
N LEU A 190 -16.00 13.10 -8.61
CA LEU A 190 -15.17 14.00 -7.82
C LEU A 190 -14.02 14.57 -8.66
N ASP A 191 -13.71 15.85 -8.45
CA ASP A 191 -12.53 16.46 -9.07
C ASP A 191 -11.26 15.71 -8.63
N ASN A 192 -10.49 15.18 -9.59
CA ASN A 192 -9.22 14.47 -9.38
C ASN A 192 -8.16 15.30 -8.63
N LYS A 193 -8.33 16.63 -8.54
CA LYS A 193 -7.49 17.52 -7.72
C LYS A 193 -7.95 17.64 -6.28
N LYS A 194 -9.16 17.15 -5.96
CA LYS A 194 -9.77 17.21 -4.64
C LYS A 194 -10.00 15.84 -4.03
N PHE A 195 -10.05 14.78 -4.83
CA PHE A 195 -10.11 13.40 -4.36
C PHE A 195 -9.15 12.52 -5.15
N LYS A 196 -8.19 11.94 -4.44
CA LYS A 196 -7.28 10.92 -5.00
C LYS A 196 -6.70 10.12 -3.84
N ILE A 197 -6.60 8.81 -4.00
CA ILE A 197 -5.85 7.95 -3.09
C ILE A 197 -4.75 7.28 -3.90
N ILE A 198 -3.49 7.56 -3.56
CA ILE A 198 -2.32 6.94 -4.18
C ILE A 198 -1.76 5.95 -3.16
N ILE A 199 -1.56 4.71 -3.59
CA ILE A 199 -0.91 3.67 -2.81
C ILE A 199 0.36 3.28 -3.54
N GLU A 200 1.52 3.62 -2.96
CA GLU A 200 2.81 3.16 -3.43
C GLU A 200 3.32 2.04 -2.52
N THR A 201 3.76 0.94 -3.10
CA THR A 201 4.28 -0.21 -2.36
C THR A 201 5.69 -0.56 -2.80
N MET A 202 6.56 -0.83 -1.82
CA MET A 202 7.83 -1.53 -2.02
C MET A 202 7.80 -2.85 -1.26
N HIS A 203 8.24 -3.94 -1.91
CA HIS A 203 8.40 -5.25 -1.29
C HIS A 203 9.89 -5.52 -1.08
N ALA A 204 10.30 -5.77 0.17
CA ALA A 204 11.71 -5.97 0.47
C ALA A 204 11.96 -7.20 1.34
N PRO A 205 13.10 -7.91 1.18
CA PRO A 205 13.44 -9.11 1.94
C PRO A 205 14.01 -8.74 3.31
N ASP A 206 13.20 -8.07 4.13
CA ASP A 206 13.56 -7.65 5.47
C ASP A 206 12.37 -7.71 6.45
N LYS A 207 12.62 -7.32 7.70
CA LYS A 207 11.65 -7.32 8.81
C LYS A 207 11.05 -5.93 9.10
N GLY A 208 10.98 -5.03 8.12
CA GLY A 208 10.40 -3.70 8.28
C GLY A 208 11.36 -2.64 8.79
N ILE A 209 12.66 -2.86 8.60
CA ILE A 209 13.74 -2.06 9.19
C ILE A 209 14.19 -0.87 8.34
N GLN A 210 13.83 -0.82 7.05
CA GLN A 210 14.24 0.27 6.18
C GLN A 210 13.50 1.56 6.56
N ASP A 211 14.24 2.65 6.76
CA ASP A 211 13.63 3.93 7.09
C ASP A 211 12.86 4.51 5.90
N ASN A 212 13.41 4.45 4.68
CA ASN A 212 12.83 5.08 3.49
C ASN A 212 12.82 4.16 2.26
N ALA A 213 12.14 3.00 2.36
CA ALA A 213 12.09 1.99 1.29
C ALA A 213 11.51 2.53 -0.03
N LEU A 214 10.63 3.53 0.03
CA LEU A 214 10.00 4.16 -1.14
C LEU A 214 10.77 5.39 -1.67
N SER A 215 11.96 5.67 -1.14
CA SER A 215 12.80 6.79 -1.59
C SER A 215 12.08 8.15 -1.61
N LEU A 216 11.24 8.41 -0.59
CA LEU A 216 10.53 9.67 -0.43
C LEU A 216 11.50 10.84 -0.29
N SER A 217 11.10 12.01 -0.80
CA SER A 217 11.81 13.26 -0.55
C SER A 217 11.84 13.58 0.94
N ALA A 218 12.85 14.34 1.39
CA ALA A 218 13.00 14.71 2.79
C ALA A 218 11.74 15.37 3.40
N ASP A 219 11.05 16.20 2.61
CA ASP A 219 9.82 16.87 3.04
C ASP A 219 8.65 15.91 3.22
N ARG A 220 8.49 14.92 2.32
CA ARG A 220 7.45 13.89 2.45
C ARG A 220 7.80 12.94 3.59
N LEU A 221 9.06 12.52 3.69
CA LEU A 221 9.54 11.61 4.73
C LEU A 221 9.30 12.19 6.14
N LYS A 222 9.54 13.49 6.34
CA LYS A 222 9.28 14.18 7.60
C LYS A 222 7.79 14.22 7.99
N LYS A 223 6.89 14.25 7.01
CA LYS A 223 5.42 14.31 7.21
C LYS A 223 4.80 12.92 7.36
N ARG A 224 5.47 11.89 6.83
CA ARG A 224 4.99 10.50 6.82
C ARG A 224 4.83 9.99 8.25
N LYS A 225 3.66 9.44 8.56
CA LYS A 225 3.44 8.60 9.74
C LYS A 225 3.77 7.16 9.38
N VAL A 226 4.43 6.43 10.28
CA VAL A 226 4.72 5.00 10.08
C VAL A 226 3.88 4.20 11.06
N GLU A 227 3.21 3.17 10.56
CA GLU A 227 2.45 2.22 11.34
C GLU A 227 2.89 0.79 11.00
N TYR A 228 3.07 -0.04 12.03
CA TYR A 228 3.44 -1.44 11.87
C TYR A 228 2.20 -2.29 12.05
N LEU A 229 1.85 -3.08 11.04
CA LEU A 229 0.73 -4.01 11.11
C LEU A 229 1.29 -5.42 11.25
N ASP A 230 0.79 -6.17 12.23
CA ASP A 230 1.05 -7.60 12.36
C ASP A 230 -0.15 -8.40 11.87
N ILE A 231 0.11 -9.44 11.08
CA ILE A 231 -0.95 -10.28 10.51
C ILE A 231 -1.58 -11.24 11.53
N ILE A 232 -1.13 -11.25 12.79
CA ILE A 232 -1.80 -11.98 13.89
C ILE A 232 -2.60 -11.07 14.84
N ASP A 233 -2.54 -9.75 14.64
CA ASP A 233 -3.21 -8.76 15.51
C ASP A 233 -4.62 -8.43 14.97
N ASP A 234 -5.47 -7.89 15.86
CA ASP A 234 -6.82 -7.39 15.53
C ASP A 234 -7.67 -8.41 14.73
N ILE A 235 -7.68 -9.66 15.21
CA ILE A 235 -8.58 -10.72 14.74
C ILE A 235 -9.78 -10.76 15.66
N ASP A 236 -10.97 -10.61 15.08
CA ASP A 236 -12.24 -10.80 15.78
C ASP A 236 -12.69 -12.25 15.61
N GLU A 237 -12.57 -13.05 16.67
CA GLU A 237 -12.99 -14.45 16.68
C GLU A 237 -14.52 -14.60 16.78
N GLU A 238 -15.24 -13.52 17.10
CA GLU A 238 -16.70 -13.49 17.24
C GLU A 238 -17.39 -13.00 15.95
N ALA A 239 -16.62 -12.54 14.96
CA ALA A 239 -17.15 -12.10 13.67
C ALA A 239 -17.86 -13.26 12.93
N GLU A 240 -19.00 -12.97 12.31
CA GLU A 240 -19.81 -13.97 11.60
C GLU A 240 -19.05 -14.67 10.46
N ASP A 241 -18.14 -13.96 9.79
CA ASP A 241 -17.29 -14.50 8.70
C ASP A 241 -15.95 -15.07 9.20
N TYR A 242 -15.72 -15.16 10.52
CA TYR A 242 -14.47 -15.69 11.07
C TYR A 242 -14.33 -17.19 10.79
N LYS A 243 -13.16 -17.57 10.26
CA LYS A 243 -12.77 -18.96 10.05
C LYS A 243 -11.43 -19.24 10.69
N ARG A 244 -11.40 -20.23 11.59
CA ARG A 244 -10.18 -20.59 12.35
C ARG A 244 -9.07 -21.08 11.43
N GLU A 245 -9.40 -21.72 10.33
CA GLU A 245 -8.47 -22.18 9.29
C GLU A 245 -7.83 -21.03 8.51
N GLU A 246 -8.46 -19.85 8.47
CA GLU A 246 -7.93 -18.64 7.83
C GLU A 246 -7.19 -17.72 8.83
N ASP A 247 -7.03 -18.17 10.08
CA ASP A 247 -6.30 -17.45 11.12
C ASP A 247 -4.82 -17.89 11.19
N PRO A 248 -3.84 -16.99 10.94
CA PRO A 248 -2.42 -17.31 11.00
C PRO A 248 -1.94 -17.83 12.36
N ARG A 249 -2.67 -17.55 13.45
CA ARG A 249 -2.38 -18.06 14.80
C ARG A 249 -2.57 -19.56 14.92
N TYR A 250 -3.35 -20.15 14.01
CA TYR A 250 -3.74 -21.56 14.00
C TYR A 250 -3.50 -22.26 12.66
N PHE A 251 -3.26 -21.50 11.59
CA PHE A 251 -2.96 -22.03 10.27
C PHE A 251 -1.52 -22.53 10.20
N LYS A 252 -1.36 -23.75 9.64
CA LYS A 252 -0.06 -24.31 9.28
C LYS A 252 -0.15 -24.90 7.88
N SER A 253 0.72 -24.41 7.00
CA SER A 253 0.83 -24.87 5.62
C SER A 253 1.25 -26.33 5.56
N THR A 254 0.49 -27.13 4.81
CA THR A 254 0.81 -28.52 4.50
C THR A 254 1.88 -28.64 3.42
N LYS A 255 1.98 -27.65 2.50
CA LYS A 255 2.98 -27.63 1.43
C LYS A 255 4.36 -27.16 1.87
N THR A 256 4.43 -26.19 2.78
CA THR A 256 5.68 -25.52 3.18
C THR A 256 6.08 -25.78 4.64
N GLY A 257 5.15 -26.26 5.46
CA GLY A 257 5.35 -26.43 6.90
C GLY A 257 5.35 -25.14 7.72
N ARG A 258 5.18 -23.97 7.08
CA ARG A 258 5.17 -22.65 7.75
C ARG A 258 3.90 -22.43 8.56
N GLY A 259 4.04 -21.71 9.67
CA GLY A 259 3.00 -21.56 10.68
C GLY A 259 3.02 -22.70 11.71
N GLU A 260 2.27 -22.61 12.80
CA GLU A 260 1.43 -21.50 13.23
C GLU A 260 2.23 -20.26 13.65
N LEU A 261 1.69 -19.06 13.47
CA LEU A 261 2.35 -17.81 13.87
C LEU A 261 1.98 -17.43 15.31
N LYS A 262 2.98 -17.18 16.16
CA LYS A 262 2.77 -16.71 17.53
C LYS A 262 3.31 -15.29 17.70
N LYS A 263 3.00 -14.63 18.82
CA LYS A 263 3.55 -13.30 19.12
C LYS A 263 5.08 -13.33 19.03
N GLY A 264 5.64 -12.39 18.27
CA GLY A 264 7.09 -12.36 17.99
C GLY A 264 7.55 -13.30 16.86
N TRP A 265 6.64 -13.88 16.08
CA TRP A 265 6.98 -14.81 14.98
C TRP A 265 8.03 -14.27 14.01
N LYS A 266 8.10 -12.94 13.83
CA LYS A 266 9.09 -12.29 12.95
C LYS A 266 10.54 -12.63 13.31
N ASP A 267 10.82 -12.94 14.58
CA ASP A 267 12.17 -13.23 15.03
C ASP A 267 12.58 -14.69 14.79
N THR A 268 11.60 -15.59 14.73
CA THR A 268 11.82 -17.05 14.59
C THR A 268 11.46 -17.58 13.21
N ALA A 269 10.65 -16.87 12.44
CA ALA A 269 10.28 -17.26 11.08
C ALA A 269 11.43 -17.04 10.10
N THR A 270 11.51 -17.93 9.12
CA THR A 270 12.36 -17.81 7.95
C THR A 270 11.65 -18.54 6.81
N PRO A 271 11.39 -17.89 5.67
CA PRO A 271 11.77 -16.52 5.29
C PRO A 271 10.90 -15.43 5.92
N VAL A 272 11.32 -14.15 5.80
CA VAL A 272 10.52 -12.96 6.11
C VAL A 272 10.77 -11.87 5.06
N MET A 273 9.69 -11.31 4.53
CA MET A 273 9.70 -10.09 3.71
C MET A 273 8.79 -9.03 4.34
N THR A 274 8.90 -7.77 3.93
CA THR A 274 7.99 -6.69 4.36
C THR A 274 7.39 -5.91 3.19
N CYS A 275 6.06 -5.72 3.23
CA CYS A 275 5.36 -4.77 2.38
C CYS A 275 5.45 -3.37 3.03
N TYR A 276 6.09 -2.42 2.37
CA TYR A 276 6.07 -1.00 2.73
C TYR A 276 5.01 -0.30 1.89
N LYS A 277 3.80 -0.13 2.43
CA LYS A 277 2.62 0.43 1.72
C LYS A 277 2.36 1.87 2.18
N LEU A 278 2.76 2.84 1.35
CA LEU A 278 2.47 4.25 1.58
C LEU A 278 1.14 4.64 0.96
N VAL A 279 0.21 5.08 1.81
CA VAL A 279 -1.05 5.70 1.40
C VAL A 279 -0.88 7.22 1.45
N ASP A 280 -1.04 7.84 0.29
CA ASP A 280 -1.09 9.29 0.08
C ASP A 280 -2.49 9.66 -0.43
N ALA A 281 -3.33 10.21 0.44
CA ALA A 281 -4.71 10.56 0.09
C ALA A 281 -4.98 12.06 0.18
N GLU A 282 -5.57 12.61 -0.87
CA GLU A 282 -6.05 13.98 -0.97
C GLU A 282 -7.59 13.97 -0.87
N PHE A 283 -8.13 14.70 0.11
CA PHE A 283 -9.58 14.95 0.22
C PHE A 283 -9.81 16.42 0.58
N ALA A 284 -10.00 17.26 -0.44
CA ALA A 284 -10.09 18.71 -0.31
C ALA A 284 -11.52 19.26 -0.40
N TYR A 285 -12.48 18.58 0.23
CA TYR A 285 -13.86 19.05 0.37
C TYR A 285 -14.11 19.61 1.78
N TRP A 286 -14.64 20.83 1.85
CA TRP A 286 -14.82 21.56 3.10
C TRP A 286 -15.79 20.83 4.05
N GLY A 287 -15.47 20.84 5.36
CA GLY A 287 -16.34 20.31 6.42
C GLY A 287 -16.25 18.79 6.69
N LEU A 288 -15.58 18.01 5.83
CA LEU A 288 -15.53 16.53 5.95
C LEU A 288 -14.11 15.94 6.03
N GLN A 289 -13.09 16.78 5.91
CA GLN A 289 -11.67 16.39 5.76
C GLN A 289 -11.22 15.36 6.82
N GLY A 290 -11.19 15.73 8.10
CA GLY A 290 -10.67 14.85 9.16
C GLY A 290 -11.45 13.54 9.35
N LYS A 291 -12.76 13.53 9.08
CA LYS A 291 -13.57 12.30 9.16
C LYS A 291 -13.22 11.35 8.01
N VAL A 292 -13.17 11.86 6.78
CA VAL A 292 -12.85 11.05 5.59
C VAL A 292 -11.40 10.56 5.64
N GLU A 293 -10.45 11.38 6.10
CA GLU A 293 -9.05 10.97 6.30
C GLU A 293 -8.92 9.79 7.25
N LYS A 294 -9.60 9.85 8.40
CA LYS A 294 -9.65 8.75 9.36
C LYS A 294 -10.28 7.51 8.72
N THR A 295 -11.40 7.67 8.03
CA THR A 295 -12.07 6.57 7.34
C THR A 295 -11.16 5.91 6.30
N ILE A 296 -10.49 6.68 5.43
CA ILE A 296 -9.56 6.13 4.44
C ILE A 296 -8.43 5.36 5.15
N THR A 297 -7.83 5.96 6.18
CA THR A 297 -6.73 5.34 6.92
C THR A 297 -7.17 4.02 7.57
N ASP A 298 -8.33 4.02 8.24
CA ASP A 298 -8.87 2.85 8.92
C ASP A 298 -9.28 1.76 7.91
N SER A 299 -9.92 2.13 6.80
CA SER A 299 -10.25 1.21 5.72
C SER A 299 -9.01 0.57 5.11
N GLN A 300 -7.95 1.34 4.84
CA GLN A 300 -6.68 0.80 4.31
C GLN A 300 -5.98 -0.10 5.32
N ARG A 301 -5.98 0.26 6.62
CA ARG A 301 -5.44 -0.59 7.69
C ARG A 301 -6.15 -1.94 7.75
N THR A 302 -7.47 -1.94 7.78
CA THR A 302 -8.29 -3.16 7.80
C THR A 302 -8.07 -3.99 6.54
N LEU A 303 -8.07 -3.35 5.36
CA LEU A 303 -7.85 -4.01 4.09
C LEU A 303 -6.47 -4.67 4.02
N PHE A 304 -5.39 -3.96 4.38
CA PHE A 304 -4.04 -4.51 4.33
C PHE A 304 -3.86 -5.66 5.33
N ARG A 305 -4.42 -5.57 6.54
CA ARG A 305 -4.38 -6.71 7.47
C ARG A 305 -5.13 -7.92 6.93
N LYS A 306 -6.38 -7.76 6.49
CA LYS A 306 -7.21 -8.86 5.99
C LYS A 306 -6.56 -9.53 4.77
N THR A 307 -6.18 -8.74 3.77
CA THR A 307 -5.57 -9.29 2.54
C THR A 307 -4.20 -9.91 2.81
N LEU A 308 -3.29 -9.25 3.55
CA LEU A 308 -1.96 -9.81 3.78
C LEU A 308 -1.98 -11.02 4.74
N ARG A 309 -3.01 -11.13 5.60
CA ARG A 309 -3.34 -12.36 6.34
C ARG A 309 -3.72 -13.49 5.40
N GLN A 310 -4.64 -13.23 4.46
CA GLN A 310 -5.03 -14.19 3.43
C GLN A 310 -3.85 -14.61 2.54
N ALA A 311 -2.89 -13.72 2.28
CA ALA A 311 -1.66 -14.06 1.54
C ALA A 311 -0.95 -15.26 2.16
N PHE A 312 -0.86 -15.27 3.48
CA PHE A 312 -0.21 -16.33 4.21
C PHE A 312 -1.11 -17.57 4.37
N THR A 313 -2.38 -17.41 4.75
CA THR A 313 -3.25 -18.56 5.03
C THR A 313 -3.73 -19.28 3.78
N LEU A 314 -3.64 -18.64 2.60
CA LEU A 314 -3.88 -19.29 1.31
C LEU A 314 -2.60 -19.81 0.64
N ILE A 315 -1.47 -19.88 1.37
CA ILE A 315 -0.19 -20.36 0.80
C ILE A 315 -0.32 -21.73 0.15
N ASP A 316 -1.11 -22.64 0.71
CA ASP A 316 -1.30 -23.96 0.11
C ASP A 316 -2.07 -23.90 -1.24
N SER A 317 -2.81 -22.83 -1.51
CA SER A 317 -3.55 -22.64 -2.76
C SER A 317 -2.67 -22.06 -3.87
N TRP A 318 -1.76 -21.13 -3.55
CA TRP A 318 -0.95 -20.43 -4.57
C TRP A 318 0.51 -20.87 -4.63
N HIS A 319 1.04 -21.53 -3.59
CA HIS A 319 2.43 -21.97 -3.58
C HIS A 319 2.69 -23.03 -4.66
N GLY A 320 3.67 -22.75 -5.51
CA GLY A 320 4.02 -23.55 -6.68
C GLY A 320 3.37 -23.09 -7.99
N LEU A 321 2.46 -22.11 -7.96
CA LEU A 321 1.95 -21.50 -9.19
C LEU A 321 3.06 -20.68 -9.88
N THR A 322 3.14 -20.79 -11.20
CA THR A 322 4.02 -19.95 -12.01
C THR A 322 3.34 -18.64 -12.35
N MET A 323 4.13 -17.66 -12.81
CA MET A 323 3.55 -16.42 -13.32
C MET A 323 2.63 -16.65 -14.53
N THR A 324 2.92 -17.66 -15.35
CA THR A 324 2.05 -18.06 -16.46
C THR A 324 0.69 -18.55 -15.96
N ASP A 325 0.67 -19.35 -14.90
CA ASP A 325 -0.58 -19.83 -14.29
C ASP A 325 -1.42 -18.66 -13.78
N ILE A 326 -0.79 -17.70 -13.09
CA ILE A 326 -1.45 -16.50 -12.62
C ILE A 326 -2.05 -15.69 -13.77
N ARG A 327 -1.32 -15.48 -14.87
CA ARG A 327 -1.87 -14.74 -16.03
C ARG A 327 -3.06 -15.44 -16.65
N ARG A 328 -3.03 -16.77 -16.73
CA ARG A 328 -4.19 -17.57 -17.18
C ARG A 328 -5.38 -17.36 -16.23
N MET A 329 -5.16 -17.44 -14.92
CA MET A 329 -6.21 -17.24 -13.93
C MET A 329 -6.78 -15.82 -13.93
N GLU A 330 -5.95 -14.79 -14.12
CA GLU A 330 -6.42 -13.40 -14.28
C GLU A 330 -7.32 -13.26 -15.50
N ALA A 331 -6.96 -13.89 -16.63
CA ALA A 331 -7.76 -13.86 -17.86
C ALA A 331 -9.11 -14.57 -17.68
N GLU A 332 -9.11 -15.76 -17.06
CA GLU A 332 -10.33 -16.50 -16.72
C GLU A 332 -11.22 -15.69 -15.77
N SER A 333 -10.64 -15.15 -14.69
CA SER A 333 -11.37 -14.32 -13.73
C SER A 333 -11.93 -13.06 -14.36
N LYS A 334 -11.18 -12.39 -15.25
CA LYS A 334 -11.69 -11.21 -15.98
C LYS A 334 -12.93 -11.56 -16.80
N ALA A 335 -12.91 -12.67 -17.52
CA ALA A 335 -14.03 -13.10 -18.34
C ALA A 335 -15.27 -13.44 -17.49
N GLU A 336 -15.07 -14.17 -16.40
CA GLU A 336 -16.13 -14.57 -15.47
C GLU A 336 -16.78 -13.36 -14.78
N LEU A 337 -15.98 -12.47 -14.19
CA LEU A 337 -16.48 -11.32 -13.43
C LEU A 337 -17.24 -10.33 -14.31
N ASN A 338 -16.72 -10.04 -15.50
CA ASN A 338 -17.40 -9.13 -16.43
C ASN A 338 -18.73 -9.72 -16.93
N LYS A 339 -18.80 -11.05 -17.11
CA LYS A 339 -20.06 -11.74 -17.44
C LYS A 339 -21.07 -11.64 -16.30
N THR A 340 -20.66 -11.92 -15.07
CA THR A 340 -21.52 -11.82 -13.87
C THR A 340 -22.08 -10.41 -13.68
N LEU A 341 -21.24 -9.38 -13.85
CA LEU A 341 -21.67 -7.98 -13.77
C LEU A 341 -22.66 -7.62 -14.88
N ALA A 342 -22.42 -8.04 -16.12
CA ALA A 342 -23.33 -7.78 -17.24
C ALA A 342 -24.69 -8.46 -17.05
N GLU A 343 -24.70 -9.72 -16.61
CA GLU A 343 -25.94 -10.47 -16.35
C GLU A 343 -26.75 -9.90 -15.18
N THR A 344 -26.07 -9.39 -14.15
CA THR A 344 -26.73 -8.81 -12.98
C THR A 344 -27.20 -7.39 -13.25
N GLY A 345 -26.41 -6.57 -13.96
CA GLY A 345 -26.80 -5.24 -14.42
C GLY A 345 -28.02 -5.28 -15.35
N ALA A 346 -28.07 -6.25 -16.28
CA ALA A 346 -29.22 -6.44 -17.16
C ALA A 346 -30.51 -6.87 -16.41
N LYS A 347 -30.38 -7.55 -15.26
CA LYS A 347 -31.55 -7.92 -14.42
C LYS A 347 -32.10 -6.75 -13.61
N VAL A 348 -31.30 -5.72 -13.32
CA VAL A 348 -31.78 -4.49 -12.64
C VAL A 348 -32.54 -3.58 -13.63
N GLU A 349 -32.28 -3.70 -14.93
CA GLU A 349 -32.92 -2.90 -15.99
C GLU A 349 -34.28 -3.42 -16.47
N THR A 350 -34.79 -4.58 -16.03
CA THR A 350 -36.16 -4.97 -16.36
C THR A 350 -37.15 -4.18 -15.50
N PRO A 351 -37.98 -3.29 -16.08
CA PRO A 351 -39.06 -2.67 -15.34
C PRO A 351 -40.02 -3.77 -14.88
N ILE A 352 -40.51 -3.65 -13.65
CA ILE A 352 -41.66 -4.41 -13.18
C ILE A 352 -42.83 -4.05 -14.12
N GLU A 353 -43.14 -4.93 -15.09
CA GLU A 353 -44.40 -4.86 -15.81
C GLU A 353 -45.53 -5.01 -14.79
N GLY A 354 -46.51 -4.09 -14.91
CA GLY A 354 -47.47 -3.76 -13.88
C GLY A 354 -48.21 -4.96 -13.31
N ALA A 355 -48.18 -5.06 -11.99
CA ALA A 355 -49.29 -5.61 -11.24
C ALA A 355 -50.48 -4.63 -11.40
N GLU A 356 -51.31 -4.83 -12.42
CA GLU A 356 -52.66 -4.27 -12.41
C GLU A 356 -53.42 -4.88 -11.23
N GLY A 357 -53.70 -4.01 -10.26
CA GLY A 357 -54.51 -4.34 -9.09
C GLY A 357 -55.92 -4.73 -9.49
N GLY A 358 -56.44 -5.75 -8.81
CA GLY A 358 -57.84 -6.11 -8.87
C GLY A 358 -58.75 -5.06 -8.23
N GLY A 359 -60.05 -5.17 -8.54
CA GLY A 359 -61.10 -4.44 -7.84
C GLY A 359 -62.37 -4.36 -8.68
N GLY A 360 -63.33 -5.24 -8.43
CA GLY A 360 -64.47 -5.46 -9.31
C GLY A 360 -65.67 -4.53 -9.11
N GLY A 361 -66.68 -4.77 -9.95
CA GLY A 361 -68.06 -4.89 -9.47
C GLY A 361 -69.06 -3.80 -9.89
N ALA A 362 -70.15 -4.30 -10.49
CA ALA A 362 -71.54 -3.80 -10.51
C ALA A 362 -71.96 -2.75 -11.56
N GLY A 363 -73.07 -3.06 -12.24
CA GLY A 363 -73.93 -2.05 -12.89
C GLY A 363 -74.64 -2.54 -14.15
N ALA A 364 -75.91 -2.91 -14.02
CA ALA A 364 -76.82 -3.39 -15.05
C ALA A 364 -77.21 -2.34 -16.12
N ALA A 365 -77.49 -2.81 -17.34
CA ALA A 365 -78.69 -2.51 -18.15
C ALA A 365 -78.70 -3.40 -19.39
#